data_AF-A0A6G4ZTQ0-F1
#
_entry.id   AF-A0A6G4ZTQ0-F1
#
_cell.length_a   1.000
_cell.length_b   1.000
_cell.length_c   1.000
_cell.angle_alpha   90.00
_cell.angle_beta   90.00
_cell.angle_gamma   90.00
#
_symmetry.space_group_name_H-M   'P 1'
#
loop_
_entity.id
_entity.type
_entity.pdbx_description
1 polymer ?
#
loop_
_entity_poly.entity_id
_entity_poly.type
_entity_poly.pdbx_seq_one_letter_code
_entity_poly.pdbx_strand_id
1 'polypeptide(L)'
;MSTWSLDTVYSSDEAFEKDVQEVKGLLVRPERIKETVLQVQEAGKVLKQLESFVECLIAQNPSDQNAHKKNGAISELLANYEGALFALGNRLEKMEESDFKGLIGDLKDISFYLEEMREWAGKKGSTEQEELINALSADGYHSFWSLYQTFTGKIKVGKEGLSIGQAYNALSDANREKRLLAFHEWEEAWKEASDFLAQVLNHIGGFRLKVYAARGWDDILSEPLFLNRMQPATMDAMWGAIEEAKPAFLRYLKKKAEILGVEKLSWVDVEAPICEMDEVSWEQACETILEQFGKFHPRKAAFAKRALENMWVEA
;
A
#
# COMPACT_ATOMS: atom_id res chain seq x y z
N MET A 1 23.63 -3.44 -13.33
CA MET A 1 22.57 -3.19 -12.35
C MET A 1 23.21 -2.51 -11.17
N SER A 2 22.88 -1.24 -10.96
CA SER A 2 23.35 -0.47 -9.80
C SER A 2 22.39 -0.71 -8.65
N THR A 3 22.90 -1.13 -7.51
CA THR A 3 22.12 -1.24 -6.28
C THR A 3 22.11 0.09 -5.55
N TRP A 4 21.02 0.42 -4.87
CA TRP A 4 20.97 1.61 -4.02
C TRP A 4 21.97 1.54 -2.86
N SER A 5 22.31 2.69 -2.27
CA SER A 5 23.13 2.75 -1.05
C SER A 5 22.27 3.06 0.18
N LEU A 6 22.07 2.05 1.02
CA LEU A 6 21.30 2.17 2.26
C LEU A 6 22.15 2.62 3.46
N ASP A 7 23.47 2.71 3.30
CA ASP A 7 24.42 3.20 4.33
C ASP A 7 24.14 4.66 4.74
N THR A 8 23.48 5.41 3.85
CA THR A 8 23.03 6.78 4.13
C THR A 8 21.83 6.85 5.08
N VAL A 9 21.12 5.74 5.26
CA VAL A 9 19.98 5.60 6.19
C VAL A 9 20.45 4.97 7.49
N TYR A 10 21.08 3.80 7.42
CA TYR A 10 21.71 3.14 8.57
C TYR A 10 23.10 2.67 8.20
N SER A 11 24.12 3.26 8.83
CA SER A 11 25.52 2.91 8.62
C SER A 11 25.95 1.63 9.35
N SER A 12 25.14 1.12 10.27
CA SER A 12 25.41 -0.13 11.00
C SER A 12 24.15 -0.72 11.65
N ASP A 13 24.23 -2.00 12.04
CA ASP A 13 23.17 -2.67 12.79
C ASP A 13 22.93 -2.05 14.17
N GLU A 14 23.97 -1.48 14.80
CA GLU A 14 23.83 -0.78 16.08
C GLU A 14 23.03 0.52 15.94
N ALA A 15 23.20 1.25 14.83
CA ALA A 15 22.40 2.44 14.56
C ALA A 15 20.92 2.08 14.37
N PHE A 16 20.65 0.99 13.65
CA PHE A 16 19.30 0.45 13.48
C PHE A 16 18.69 0.03 14.83
N GLU A 17 19.42 -0.74 15.64
CA GLU A 17 18.92 -1.21 16.94
C GLU A 17 18.69 -0.05 17.92
N LYS A 18 19.51 1.00 17.86
CA LYS A 18 19.30 2.21 18.67
C LYS A 18 17.93 2.85 18.37
N ASP A 19 17.59 3.00 17.09
CA ASP A 19 16.31 3.58 16.67
C ASP A 19 15.13 2.67 17.03
N VAL A 20 15.31 1.34 16.97
CA VAL A 20 14.32 0.37 17.49
C VAL A 20 14.04 0.61 18.98
N GLN A 21 15.09 0.79 19.79
CA GLN A 21 14.92 1.08 21.22
C GLN A 21 14.34 2.48 21.47
N GLU A 22 14.67 3.46 20.63
CA GLU A 22 14.09 4.80 20.69
C GLU A 22 12.56 4.75 20.49
N VAL A 23 12.08 4.06 19.46
CA VAL A 23 10.63 3.88 19.25
C VAL A 23 9.98 3.21 20.47
N LYS A 24 10.57 2.15 21.02
CA LYS A 24 10.04 1.49 22.24
C LYS A 24 9.94 2.45 23.42
N GLY A 25 10.95 3.30 23.61
CA GLY A 25 10.97 4.32 24.67
C GLY A 25 9.94 5.43 24.47
N LEU A 26 9.70 5.84 23.22
CA LEU A 26 8.72 6.87 22.88
C LEU A 26 7.27 6.38 23.00
N LEU A 27 7.02 5.08 22.90
CA LEU A 27 5.68 4.49 23.03
C LEU A 27 5.22 4.28 24.48
N VAL A 28 5.99 4.74 25.46
CA VAL A 28 5.59 4.78 26.87
C VAL A 28 4.55 5.88 27.06
N ARG A 29 3.34 5.55 27.52
CA ARG A 29 2.18 6.46 27.61
C ARG A 29 2.35 7.52 28.72
N PRO A 30 2.64 8.81 28.41
CA PRO A 30 2.68 9.86 29.43
C PRO A 30 1.27 10.25 29.88
N GLU A 31 1.15 10.73 31.11
CA GLU A 31 -0.11 11.27 31.63
C GLU A 31 -0.58 12.49 30.84
N ARG A 32 0.35 13.36 30.42
CA ARG A 32 0.02 14.57 29.64
C ARG A 32 -0.17 14.25 28.18
N ILE A 33 -1.34 14.61 27.66
CA ILE A 33 -1.71 14.30 26.27
C ILE A 33 -0.85 15.03 25.24
N LYS A 34 -0.45 16.27 25.50
CA LYS A 34 0.47 17.02 24.62
C LYS A 34 1.80 16.28 24.45
N GLU A 35 2.34 15.74 25.54
CA GLU A 35 3.57 14.94 25.52
C GLU A 35 3.34 13.63 24.75
N THR A 36 2.18 13.00 24.94
CA THR A 36 1.78 11.81 24.15
C THR A 36 1.77 12.09 22.65
N VAL A 37 1.16 13.21 22.22
CA VAL A 37 1.09 13.60 20.79
C VAL A 37 2.51 13.77 20.22
N LEU A 38 3.38 14.48 20.93
CA LEU A 38 4.75 14.73 20.47
C LEU A 38 5.58 13.44 20.39
N GLN A 39 5.45 12.56 21.38
CA GLN A 39 6.16 11.29 21.38
C GLN A 39 5.69 10.34 20.28
N VAL A 40 4.37 10.23 20.07
CA VAL A 40 3.82 9.40 18.98
C VAL A 40 4.26 9.96 17.63
N GLN A 41 4.27 11.28 17.45
CA GLN A 41 4.78 11.90 16.21
C GLN A 41 6.26 11.55 15.96
N GLU A 42 7.13 11.65 16.97
CA GLU A 42 8.55 11.28 16.80
C GLU A 42 8.72 9.77 16.59
N ALA A 43 7.97 8.95 17.33
CA ALA A 43 7.98 7.49 17.16
C ALA A 43 7.59 7.10 15.72
N GLY A 44 6.55 7.72 15.16
CA GLY A 44 6.11 7.48 13.79
C GLY A 44 7.16 7.85 12.75
N LYS A 45 7.89 8.95 12.98
CA LYS A 45 9.00 9.39 12.10
C LYS A 45 10.15 8.38 12.08
N VAL A 46 10.62 7.96 13.25
CA VAL A 46 11.71 6.97 13.37
C VAL A 46 11.26 5.60 12.84
N LEU A 47 10.04 5.19 13.18
CA LEU A 47 9.46 3.93 12.72
C LEU A 47 9.34 3.87 11.20
N LYS A 48 8.94 4.97 10.54
CA LYS A 48 8.86 5.00 9.08
C LYS A 48 10.23 4.83 8.42
N GLN A 49 11.28 5.40 9.01
CA GLN A 49 12.65 5.23 8.52
C GLN A 49 13.12 3.77 8.67
N LEU A 50 12.85 3.15 9.81
CA LEU A 50 13.15 1.73 10.06
C LEU A 50 12.42 0.82 9.06
N GLU A 51 11.12 1.03 8.86
CA GLU A 51 10.30 0.27 7.92
C GLU A 51 10.83 0.38 6.48
N SER A 52 11.02 1.61 5.97
CA SER A 52 11.51 1.81 4.60
C SER A 52 12.90 1.22 4.37
N PHE A 53 13.78 1.26 5.36
CA PHE A 53 15.09 0.61 5.27
C PHE A 53 14.98 -0.91 5.12
N VAL A 54 14.14 -1.55 5.93
CA VAL A 54 13.93 -3.01 5.88
C VAL A 54 13.22 -3.43 4.61
N GLU A 55 12.24 -2.66 4.14
CA GLU A 55 11.60 -2.88 2.83
C GLU A 55 12.62 -2.87 1.69
N CYS A 56 13.55 -1.90 1.68
CA CYS A 56 14.64 -1.86 0.70
C CYS A 56 15.57 -3.08 0.82
N LEU A 57 15.93 -3.54 2.03
CA LEU A 57 16.75 -4.74 2.18
C LEU A 57 16.08 -5.99 1.61
N ILE A 58 14.77 -6.16 1.88
CA ILE A 58 13.99 -7.29 1.36
C ILE A 58 13.83 -7.19 -0.16
N ALA A 59 13.58 -6.01 -0.71
CA ALA A 59 13.48 -5.79 -2.14
C ALA A 59 14.79 -6.13 -2.86
N GLN A 60 15.93 -5.69 -2.31
CA GLN A 60 17.26 -5.96 -2.84
C GLN A 60 17.61 -7.46 -2.79
N ASN A 61 17.21 -8.18 -1.73
CA ASN A 61 17.39 -9.62 -1.63
C ASN A 61 16.24 -10.30 -0.87
N PRO A 62 15.24 -10.85 -1.60
CA PRO A 62 14.09 -11.51 -0.97
C PRO A 62 14.43 -12.74 -0.12
N SER A 63 15.65 -13.31 -0.29
CA SER A 63 16.11 -14.47 0.48
C SER A 63 16.88 -14.10 1.76
N ASP A 64 17.10 -12.81 2.03
CA ASP A 64 17.86 -12.34 3.21
C ASP A 64 17.11 -12.60 4.53
N GLN A 65 17.55 -13.62 5.25
CA GLN A 65 16.97 -14.01 6.53
C GLN A 65 17.16 -12.96 7.64
N ASN A 66 18.21 -12.14 7.58
CA ASN A 66 18.41 -11.07 8.55
C ASN A 66 17.45 -9.91 8.30
N ALA A 67 17.20 -9.55 7.04
CA ALA A 67 16.19 -8.57 6.67
C ALA A 67 14.79 -9.02 7.16
N HIS A 68 14.44 -10.29 6.96
CA HIS A 68 13.17 -10.87 7.47
C HIS A 68 13.06 -10.83 9.00
N LYS A 69 14.15 -11.08 9.74
CA LYS A 69 14.17 -10.94 11.21
C LYS A 69 13.93 -9.51 11.65
N LYS A 70 14.60 -8.54 11.01
CA LYS A 70 14.37 -7.11 11.26
C LYS A 70 12.92 -6.73 10.97
N ASN A 71 12.35 -7.24 9.89
CA ASN A 71 10.94 -7.02 9.54
C ASN A 71 9.98 -7.52 10.63
N GLY A 72 10.29 -8.66 11.25
CA GLY A 72 9.52 -9.15 12.40
C GLY A 72 9.54 -8.18 13.59
N ALA A 73 10.71 -7.61 13.91
CA ALA A 73 10.82 -6.61 14.97
C ALA A 73 10.08 -5.31 14.63
N ILE A 74 10.14 -4.84 13.38
CA ILE A 74 9.40 -3.67 12.92
C ILE A 74 7.89 -3.91 12.94
N SER A 75 7.43 -5.11 12.58
CA SER A 75 6.01 -5.49 12.65
C SER A 75 5.46 -5.39 14.07
N GLU A 76 6.24 -5.79 15.09
CA GLU A 76 5.87 -5.62 16.50
C GLU A 76 5.80 -4.14 16.90
N LEU A 77 6.75 -3.32 16.46
CA LEU A 77 6.72 -1.87 16.71
C LEU A 77 5.52 -1.19 16.05
N LEU A 78 5.18 -1.57 14.82
CA LEU A 78 4.01 -1.08 14.10
C LEU A 78 2.72 -1.38 14.87
N ALA A 79 2.54 -2.61 15.35
CA ALA A 79 1.38 -2.97 16.16
C ALA A 79 1.28 -2.14 17.46
N ASN A 80 2.42 -1.94 18.15
CA ASN A 80 2.48 -1.10 19.35
C ASN A 80 2.17 0.38 19.05
N TYR A 81 2.68 0.89 17.93
CA TYR A 81 2.44 2.25 17.44
C TYR A 81 0.97 2.48 17.08
N GLU A 82 0.35 1.55 16.36
CA GLU A 82 -1.09 1.58 16.05
C GLU A 82 -1.94 1.55 17.32
N GLY A 83 -1.57 0.72 18.31
CA GLY A 83 -2.20 0.70 19.62
C GLY A 83 -2.07 2.02 20.39
N ALA A 84 -0.93 2.71 20.26
CA ALA A 84 -0.72 4.03 20.85
C ALA A 84 -1.55 5.12 20.17
N LEU A 85 -1.64 5.12 18.84
CA LEU A 85 -2.52 6.02 18.06
C LEU A 85 -3.99 5.81 18.41
N PHE A 86 -4.42 4.55 18.52
CA PHE A 86 -5.76 4.20 18.93
C PHE A 86 -6.09 4.73 20.34
N ALA A 87 -5.19 4.51 21.30
CA ALA A 87 -5.35 5.03 22.66
C ALA A 87 -5.36 6.58 22.71
N LEU A 88 -4.53 7.23 21.89
CA LEU A 88 -4.53 8.69 21.75
C LEU A 88 -5.87 9.19 21.19
N GLY A 89 -6.39 8.58 20.12
CA GLY A 89 -7.68 8.93 19.54
C GLY A 89 -8.82 8.85 20.56
N ASN A 90 -8.89 7.77 21.34
CA ASN A 90 -9.88 7.63 22.40
C ASN A 90 -9.75 8.69 23.50
N ARG A 91 -8.52 9.10 23.83
CA ARG A 91 -8.30 10.19 24.81
C ARG A 91 -8.73 11.55 24.25
N LEU A 92 -8.52 11.79 22.96
CA LEU A 92 -8.97 13.02 22.30
C LEU A 92 -10.50 13.06 22.21
N GLU A 93 -11.14 11.94 21.89
CA GLU A 93 -12.61 11.83 21.82
C GLU A 93 -13.26 12.18 23.16
N LYS A 94 -12.78 11.60 24.26
CA LYS A 94 -13.29 11.84 25.63
C LYS A 94 -12.86 13.18 26.23
N MET A 95 -12.05 13.96 25.54
CA MET A 95 -11.55 15.24 26.06
C MET A 95 -12.65 16.30 26.03
N GLU A 96 -12.71 17.13 27.07
CA GLU A 96 -13.56 18.31 27.10
C GLU A 96 -13.21 19.28 25.96
N GLU A 97 -14.23 19.89 25.37
CA GLU A 97 -14.09 20.73 24.18
C GLU A 97 -13.14 21.92 24.40
N SER A 98 -13.13 22.51 25.59
CA SER A 98 -12.22 23.60 25.94
C SER A 98 -10.76 23.16 25.99
N ASP A 99 -10.50 21.97 26.54
CA ASP A 99 -9.14 21.42 26.67
C ASP A 99 -8.60 21.00 25.31
N PHE A 100 -9.46 20.40 24.48
CA PHE A 100 -9.11 20.03 23.10
C PHE A 100 -8.74 21.27 22.28
N LYS A 101 -9.53 22.36 22.40
CA LYS A 101 -9.21 23.65 21.76
C LYS A 101 -7.89 24.23 22.24
N GLY A 102 -7.57 24.11 23.53
CA GLY A 102 -6.27 24.49 24.07
C GLY A 102 -5.13 23.68 23.45
N LEU A 103 -5.28 22.35 23.38
CA LEU A 103 -4.30 21.44 22.80
C LEU A 103 -4.00 21.74 21.32
N ILE A 104 -5.03 21.89 20.49
CA ILE A 104 -4.83 22.18 19.06
C ILE A 104 -4.33 23.61 18.83
N GLY A 105 -4.63 24.54 19.74
CA GLY A 105 -4.05 25.89 19.73
C GLY A 105 -2.53 25.86 19.96
N ASP A 106 -2.09 25.03 20.90
CA ASP A 106 -0.68 24.78 21.19
C ASP A 106 0.05 24.00 20.07
N LEU A 107 -0.68 23.19 19.31
CA LEU A 107 -0.17 22.28 18.27
C LEU A 107 -0.76 22.62 16.89
N LYS A 108 -0.76 23.92 16.56
CA LYS A 108 -1.46 24.45 15.38
C LYS A 108 -1.09 23.77 14.06
N ASP A 109 0.18 23.43 13.89
CA ASP A 109 0.69 22.82 12.64
C ASP A 109 0.13 21.42 12.36
N ILE A 110 -0.37 20.74 13.39
CA ILE A 110 -0.97 19.39 13.29
C ILE A 110 -2.43 19.35 13.75
N SER A 111 -3.05 20.53 13.99
CA SER A 111 -4.42 20.67 14.46
C SER A 111 -5.42 19.86 13.63
N PHE A 112 -5.33 19.97 12.30
CA PHE A 112 -6.19 19.26 11.36
C PHE A 112 -6.15 17.72 11.56
N TYR A 113 -4.97 17.15 11.78
CA TYR A 113 -4.85 15.71 12.01
C TYR A 113 -5.44 15.29 13.37
N LEU A 114 -5.28 16.11 14.40
CA LEU A 114 -5.86 15.86 15.73
C LEU A 114 -7.39 15.96 15.71
N GLU A 115 -7.96 16.90 14.95
CA GLU A 115 -9.39 17.03 14.71
C GLU A 115 -9.95 15.79 14.01
N GLU A 116 -9.32 15.36 12.91
CA GLU A 116 -9.71 14.16 12.17
C GLU A 116 -9.60 12.90 13.03
N MET A 117 -8.54 12.77 13.84
CA MET A 117 -8.36 11.65 14.76
C MET A 117 -9.47 11.60 15.82
N ARG A 118 -9.85 12.76 16.38
CA ARG A 118 -10.93 12.88 17.36
C ARG A 118 -12.28 12.53 16.73
N GLU A 119 -12.56 13.05 15.54
CA GLU A 119 -13.77 12.74 14.77
C GLU A 119 -13.85 11.24 14.45
N TRP A 120 -12.74 10.64 14.03
CA TRP A 120 -12.67 9.23 13.68
C TRP A 120 -12.93 8.33 14.88
N ALA A 121 -12.33 8.65 16.03
CA ALA A 121 -12.56 7.95 17.27
C ALA A 121 -14.05 8.03 17.69
N GLY A 122 -14.67 9.20 17.55
CA GLY A 122 -16.10 9.39 17.88
C GLY A 122 -17.08 8.69 16.94
N LYS A 123 -16.65 8.31 15.73
CA LYS A 123 -17.46 7.52 14.78
C LYS A 123 -17.45 6.02 15.06
N LYS A 124 -16.51 5.53 15.88
CA LYS A 124 -16.33 4.11 16.18
C LYS A 124 -17.20 3.65 17.36
N GLY A 125 -17.06 2.38 17.76
CA GLY A 125 -17.72 1.85 18.96
C GLY A 125 -17.12 2.36 20.27
N SER A 126 -17.60 1.83 21.40
CA SER A 126 -17.01 2.15 22.71
C SER A 126 -15.53 1.73 22.77
N THR A 127 -14.77 2.30 23.72
CA THR A 127 -13.37 1.92 23.92
C THR A 127 -13.21 0.41 24.11
N GLU A 128 -14.04 -0.22 24.95
CA GLU A 128 -14.00 -1.66 25.22
C GLU A 128 -14.34 -2.48 23.98
N GLN A 129 -15.31 -2.02 23.18
CA GLN A 129 -15.69 -2.66 21.94
C GLN A 129 -14.56 -2.62 20.91
N GLU A 130 -13.93 -1.46 20.74
CA GLU A 130 -12.84 -1.28 19.79
C GLU A 130 -11.55 -1.97 20.23
N GLU A 131 -11.26 -2.03 21.54
CA GLU A 131 -10.19 -2.86 22.09
C GLU A 131 -10.41 -4.33 21.77
N LEU A 132 -11.64 -4.83 21.92
CA LEU A 132 -12.00 -6.21 21.55
C LEU A 132 -11.86 -6.44 20.04
N ILE A 133 -12.36 -5.52 19.21
CA ILE A 133 -12.24 -5.61 17.74
C ILE A 133 -10.77 -5.68 17.34
N ASN A 134 -9.92 -4.82 17.91
CA ASN A 134 -8.49 -4.78 17.62
C ASN A 134 -7.80 -6.08 18.05
N ALA A 135 -8.09 -6.58 19.26
CA ALA A 135 -7.54 -7.84 19.76
C ALA A 135 -7.90 -9.03 18.86
N LEU A 136 -9.14 -9.06 18.35
CA LEU A 136 -9.62 -10.13 17.47
C LEU A 136 -9.21 -9.94 16.00
N SER A 137 -8.77 -8.75 15.59
CA SER A 137 -8.43 -8.47 14.18
C SER A 137 -7.20 -9.23 13.71
N ALA A 138 -6.22 -9.44 14.60
CA ALA A 138 -4.99 -10.19 14.31
C ALA A 138 -5.31 -11.63 13.86
N ASP A 139 -6.12 -12.35 14.65
CA ASP A 139 -6.63 -13.70 14.31
C ASP A 139 -7.83 -13.68 13.35
N GLY A 140 -8.34 -12.48 13.04
CA GLY A 140 -9.45 -12.24 12.12
C GLY A 140 -8.96 -11.88 10.72
N TYR A 141 -9.42 -10.74 10.20
CA TYR A 141 -9.19 -10.38 8.80
C TYR A 141 -7.70 -10.23 8.43
N HIS A 142 -6.81 -9.87 9.38
CA HIS A 142 -5.37 -9.81 9.11
C HIS A 142 -4.79 -11.19 8.81
N SER A 143 -5.13 -12.20 9.62
CA SER A 143 -4.73 -13.58 9.38
C SER A 143 -5.31 -14.13 8.07
N PHE A 144 -6.58 -13.85 7.76
CA PHE A 144 -7.16 -14.26 6.48
C PHE A 144 -6.48 -13.58 5.28
N TRP A 145 -6.15 -12.30 5.39
CA TRP A 145 -5.36 -11.60 4.37
C TRP A 145 -3.96 -12.22 4.20
N SER A 146 -3.28 -12.52 5.30
CA SER A 146 -1.98 -13.21 5.28
C SER A 146 -2.07 -14.60 4.64
N LEU A 147 -3.15 -15.34 4.90
CA LEU A 147 -3.44 -16.62 4.25
C LEU A 147 -3.66 -16.44 2.74
N TYR A 148 -4.41 -15.41 2.32
CA TYR A 148 -4.58 -15.07 0.91
C TYR A 148 -3.23 -14.81 0.24
N GLN A 149 -2.37 -13.97 0.83
CA GLN A 149 -1.04 -13.64 0.30
C GLN A 149 -0.12 -14.88 0.26
N THR A 150 -0.11 -15.68 1.33
CA THR A 150 0.70 -16.89 1.42
C THR A 150 0.28 -17.94 0.38
N PHE A 151 -1.03 -18.10 0.18
CA PHE A 151 -1.55 -19.08 -0.77
C PHE A 151 -1.31 -18.64 -2.20
N THR A 152 -1.63 -17.40 -2.55
CA THR A 152 -1.37 -16.82 -3.88
C THR A 152 0.11 -16.86 -4.25
N GLY A 153 1.01 -16.59 -3.29
CA GLY A 153 2.47 -16.71 -3.50
C GLY A 153 2.98 -18.12 -3.78
N LYS A 154 2.21 -19.16 -3.43
CA LYS A 154 2.55 -20.57 -3.69
C LYS A 154 2.01 -21.09 -5.01
N ILE A 155 1.07 -20.39 -5.65
CA ILE A 155 0.49 -20.81 -6.93
C ILE A 155 1.58 -20.80 -8.00
N LYS A 156 1.66 -21.91 -8.73
CA LYS A 156 2.62 -22.13 -9.81
C LYS A 156 1.85 -22.29 -11.11
N VAL A 157 2.29 -21.56 -12.13
CA VAL A 157 1.68 -21.54 -13.45
C VAL A 157 2.58 -22.26 -14.45
N GLY A 158 1.98 -23.14 -15.25
CA GLY A 158 2.65 -23.86 -16.32
C GLY A 158 3.73 -24.83 -15.84
N LYS A 159 4.43 -25.45 -16.79
CA LYS A 159 5.47 -26.47 -16.51
C LYS A 159 6.73 -25.88 -15.89
N GLU A 160 7.02 -24.61 -16.16
CA GLU A 160 8.21 -23.92 -15.66
C GLU A 160 8.04 -23.46 -14.19
N GLY A 161 6.84 -23.59 -13.62
CA GLY A 161 6.58 -23.22 -12.23
C GLY A 161 6.70 -21.72 -11.99
N LEU A 162 6.21 -20.93 -12.93
CA LEU A 162 6.20 -19.47 -12.84
C LEU A 162 5.26 -19.01 -11.72
N SER A 163 5.56 -17.88 -11.07
CA SER A 163 4.57 -17.23 -10.21
C SER A 163 3.42 -16.66 -11.05
N ILE A 164 2.27 -16.39 -10.42
CA ILE A 164 1.12 -15.74 -11.08
C ILE A 164 1.53 -14.44 -11.78
N GLY A 165 2.34 -13.61 -11.12
CA GLY A 165 2.79 -12.33 -11.69
C GLY A 165 3.73 -12.51 -12.87
N GLN A 166 4.66 -13.47 -12.78
CA GLN A 166 5.56 -13.80 -13.89
C GLN A 166 4.79 -14.33 -15.11
N ALA A 167 3.81 -15.22 -14.89
CA ALA A 167 2.96 -15.71 -15.96
C ALA A 167 2.05 -14.61 -16.54
N TYR A 168 1.56 -13.68 -15.71
CA TYR A 168 0.77 -12.53 -16.19
C TYR A 168 1.58 -11.64 -17.14
N ASN A 169 2.89 -11.45 -16.91
CA ASN A 169 3.74 -10.66 -17.81
C ASN A 169 3.80 -11.25 -19.23
N ALA A 170 3.67 -12.57 -19.39
CA ALA A 170 3.63 -13.21 -20.69
C ALA A 170 2.38 -12.85 -21.51
N LEU A 171 1.33 -12.30 -20.87
CA LEU A 171 0.14 -11.78 -21.55
C LEU A 171 0.40 -10.49 -22.33
N SER A 172 1.59 -9.91 -22.20
CA SER A 172 2.03 -8.74 -22.98
C SER A 172 3.00 -9.11 -24.12
N ASP A 173 3.27 -10.41 -24.37
CA ASP A 173 4.12 -10.84 -25.48
C ASP A 173 3.49 -10.48 -26.83
N ALA A 174 4.28 -10.03 -27.81
CA ALA A 174 3.80 -9.70 -29.14
C ALA A 174 3.17 -10.91 -29.87
N ASN A 175 3.65 -12.13 -29.59
CA ASN A 175 3.12 -13.37 -30.14
C ASN A 175 1.82 -13.80 -29.43
N ARG A 176 0.72 -13.77 -30.18
CA ARG A 176 -0.63 -14.14 -29.68
C ARG A 176 -0.74 -15.59 -29.20
N GLU A 177 -0.05 -16.54 -29.83
CA GLU A 177 -0.11 -17.96 -29.41
C GLU A 177 0.49 -18.14 -28.02
N LYS A 178 1.59 -17.44 -27.73
CA LYS A 178 2.18 -17.44 -26.38
C LYS A 178 1.24 -16.84 -25.36
N ARG A 179 0.58 -15.71 -25.69
CA ARG A 179 -0.41 -15.09 -24.79
C ARG A 179 -1.59 -16.02 -24.50
N LEU A 180 -2.10 -16.72 -25.52
CA LEU A 180 -3.20 -17.69 -25.38
C LEU A 180 -2.80 -18.85 -24.46
N LEU A 181 -1.61 -19.43 -24.67
CA LEU A 181 -1.09 -20.49 -23.82
C LEU A 181 -0.91 -20.00 -22.37
N ALA A 182 -0.23 -18.86 -22.18
CA ALA A 182 -0.01 -18.27 -20.88
C ALA A 182 -1.32 -17.98 -20.15
N PHE A 183 -2.32 -17.43 -20.84
CA PHE A 183 -3.63 -17.17 -20.24
C PHE A 183 -4.36 -18.43 -19.82
N HIS A 184 -4.34 -19.47 -20.66
CA HIS A 184 -4.94 -20.76 -20.32
C HIS A 184 -4.29 -21.38 -19.08
N GLU A 185 -2.95 -21.45 -19.04
CA GLU A 185 -2.22 -21.97 -17.88
C GLU A 185 -2.46 -21.12 -16.63
N TRP A 186 -2.54 -19.80 -16.79
CA TRP A 186 -2.80 -18.84 -15.71
C TRP A 186 -4.23 -19.00 -15.16
N GLU A 187 -5.23 -19.14 -16.02
CA GLU A 187 -6.63 -19.35 -15.64
C GLU A 187 -6.81 -20.68 -14.91
N GLU A 188 -6.24 -21.77 -15.40
CA GLU A 188 -6.33 -23.08 -14.74
C GLU A 188 -5.68 -23.05 -13.35
N ALA A 189 -4.52 -22.40 -13.20
CA ALA A 189 -3.88 -22.25 -11.89
C ALA A 189 -4.74 -21.46 -10.88
N TRP A 190 -5.39 -20.38 -11.32
CA TRP A 190 -6.33 -19.64 -10.46
C TRP A 190 -7.59 -20.42 -10.13
N LYS A 191 -8.10 -21.18 -11.11
CA LYS A 191 -9.30 -22.00 -10.95
C LYS A 191 -9.09 -23.08 -9.91
N GLU A 192 -7.93 -23.73 -9.88
CA GLU A 192 -7.55 -24.68 -8.81
C GLU A 192 -7.57 -24.05 -7.42
N ALA A 193 -7.21 -22.76 -7.32
CA ALA A 193 -7.18 -22.00 -6.07
C ALA A 193 -8.52 -21.34 -5.70
N SER A 194 -9.47 -21.26 -6.64
CA SER A 194 -10.60 -20.34 -6.58
C SER A 194 -11.52 -20.56 -5.39
N ASP A 195 -11.89 -21.81 -5.08
CA ASP A 195 -12.79 -22.14 -3.97
C ASP A 195 -12.20 -21.76 -2.61
N PHE A 196 -10.89 -21.97 -2.42
CA PHE A 196 -10.20 -21.61 -1.19
C PHE A 196 -10.11 -20.09 -1.05
N LEU A 197 -9.68 -19.40 -2.11
CA LEU A 197 -9.54 -17.95 -2.09
C LEU A 197 -10.89 -17.24 -1.92
N ALA A 198 -11.96 -17.76 -2.53
CA ALA A 198 -13.32 -17.26 -2.33
C ALA A 198 -13.76 -17.37 -0.86
N GLN A 199 -13.46 -18.49 -0.19
CA GLN A 199 -13.74 -18.63 1.25
C GLN A 199 -12.94 -17.63 2.09
N VAL A 200 -11.66 -17.45 1.79
CA VAL A 200 -10.82 -16.46 2.49
C VAL A 200 -11.38 -15.04 2.32
N LEU A 201 -11.74 -14.64 1.09
CA LEU A 201 -12.34 -13.34 0.82
C LEU A 201 -13.69 -13.16 1.53
N ASN A 202 -14.52 -14.22 1.60
CA ASN A 202 -15.77 -14.21 2.36
C ASN A 202 -15.55 -13.98 3.86
N HIS A 203 -14.49 -14.55 4.44
CA HIS A 203 -14.14 -14.30 5.84
C HIS A 203 -13.63 -12.88 6.08
N ILE A 204 -12.84 -12.32 5.16
CA ILE A 204 -12.38 -10.92 5.23
C ILE A 204 -13.58 -9.97 5.16
N GLY A 205 -14.44 -10.14 4.14
CA GLY A 205 -15.66 -9.33 3.98
C GLY A 205 -16.63 -9.50 5.15
N GLY A 206 -16.85 -10.75 5.57
CA GLY A 206 -17.71 -11.08 6.71
C GLY A 206 -17.24 -10.43 8.01
N PHE A 207 -15.94 -10.46 8.30
CA PHE A 207 -15.37 -9.78 9.46
C PHE A 207 -15.68 -8.27 9.43
N ARG A 208 -15.38 -7.60 8.30
CA ARG A 208 -15.64 -6.16 8.13
C ARG A 208 -17.11 -5.82 8.33
N LEU A 209 -18.03 -6.59 7.73
CA LEU A 209 -19.47 -6.38 7.88
C LEU A 209 -19.93 -6.51 9.34
N LYS A 210 -19.37 -7.46 10.11
CA LYS A 210 -19.68 -7.62 11.53
C LYS A 210 -19.12 -6.47 12.38
N VAL A 211 -17.93 -5.98 12.07
CA VAL A 211 -17.36 -4.78 12.71
C VAL A 211 -18.22 -3.56 12.44
N TYR A 212 -18.64 -3.34 11.19
CA TYR A 212 -19.48 -2.20 10.83
C TYR A 212 -20.84 -2.28 11.52
N ALA A 213 -21.48 -3.45 11.53
CA ALA A 213 -22.73 -3.66 12.27
C ALA A 213 -22.56 -3.38 13.77
N ALA A 214 -21.46 -3.80 14.38
CA ALA A 214 -21.17 -3.53 15.80
C ALA A 214 -20.98 -2.03 16.05
N ARG A 215 -20.40 -1.28 15.11
CA ARG A 215 -20.25 0.18 15.17
C ARG A 215 -21.52 0.95 14.82
N GLY A 216 -22.59 0.26 14.41
CA GLY A 216 -23.82 0.90 13.94
C GLY A 216 -23.67 1.57 12.57
N TRP A 217 -22.74 1.10 11.74
CA TRP A 217 -22.54 1.60 10.38
C TRP A 217 -23.32 0.74 9.38
N ASP A 218 -24.19 1.40 8.61
CA ASP A 218 -25.01 0.74 7.58
C ASP A 218 -24.38 0.78 6.18
N ASP A 219 -23.49 1.75 5.93
CA ASP A 219 -22.82 1.91 4.64
C ASP A 219 -21.40 1.33 4.68
N ILE A 220 -21.14 0.35 3.81
CA ILE A 220 -19.84 -0.29 3.64
C ILE A 220 -18.74 0.68 3.18
N LEU A 221 -19.14 1.84 2.63
CA LEU A 221 -18.22 2.87 2.18
C LEU A 221 -17.83 3.86 3.30
N SER A 222 -18.47 3.80 4.47
CA SER A 222 -18.22 4.76 5.57
C SER A 222 -16.74 4.86 5.95
N GLU A 223 -16.09 3.73 6.16
CA GLU A 223 -14.66 3.66 6.51
C GLU A 223 -13.75 4.09 5.36
N PRO A 224 -13.82 3.51 4.13
CA PRO A 224 -12.93 3.92 3.06
C PRO A 224 -13.13 5.39 2.64
N LEU A 225 -14.36 5.92 2.66
CA LEU A 225 -14.61 7.33 2.38
C LEU A 225 -13.97 8.25 3.42
N PHE A 226 -14.10 7.92 4.71
CA PHE A 226 -13.46 8.68 5.78
C PHE A 226 -11.93 8.65 5.65
N LEU A 227 -11.33 7.45 5.54
CA LEU A 227 -9.88 7.27 5.46
C LEU A 227 -9.26 7.96 4.24
N ASN A 228 -10.02 8.11 3.15
CA ASN A 228 -9.59 8.80 1.94
C ASN A 228 -10.05 10.27 1.86
N ARG A 229 -10.68 10.80 2.92
CA ARG A 229 -11.25 12.17 2.98
C ARG A 229 -12.15 12.47 1.78
N MET A 230 -12.92 11.48 1.37
CA MET A 230 -13.72 11.50 0.15
C MET A 230 -15.20 11.59 0.52
N GLN A 231 -15.93 12.48 -0.16
CA GLN A 231 -17.39 12.50 -0.05
C GLN A 231 -18.00 11.46 -1.01
N PRO A 232 -19.15 10.83 -0.65
CA PRO A 232 -19.84 9.90 -1.54
C PRO A 232 -20.08 10.48 -2.94
N ALA A 233 -20.52 11.74 -3.02
CA ALA A 233 -20.78 12.43 -4.28
C ALA A 233 -19.53 12.54 -5.18
N THR A 234 -18.33 12.58 -4.60
CA THR A 234 -17.07 12.57 -5.36
C THR A 234 -16.84 11.21 -6.02
N MET A 235 -17.08 10.11 -5.29
CA MET A 235 -16.99 8.76 -5.84
C MET A 235 -18.02 8.56 -6.96
N ASP A 236 -19.26 9.00 -6.76
CA ASP A 236 -20.32 8.89 -7.76
C ASP A 236 -19.99 9.69 -9.03
N ALA A 237 -19.44 10.90 -8.86
CA ALA A 237 -18.99 11.72 -9.99
C ALA A 237 -17.85 11.04 -10.77
N MET A 238 -16.90 10.40 -10.08
CA MET A 238 -15.83 9.63 -10.72
C MET A 238 -16.40 8.47 -11.54
N TRP A 239 -17.35 7.72 -10.99
CA TRP A 239 -18.03 6.64 -11.73
C TRP A 239 -18.79 7.17 -12.93
N GLY A 240 -19.57 8.23 -12.77
CA GLY A 240 -20.30 8.89 -13.85
C GLY A 240 -19.38 9.32 -15.00
N ALA A 241 -18.24 9.93 -14.69
CA ALA A 241 -17.24 10.32 -15.69
C ALA A 241 -16.65 9.10 -16.44
N ILE A 242 -16.39 7.98 -15.74
CA ILE A 242 -15.97 6.72 -16.38
C ILE A 242 -17.07 6.22 -17.33
N GLU A 243 -18.34 6.25 -16.89
CA GLU A 243 -19.47 5.81 -17.71
C GLU A 243 -19.62 6.63 -18.99
N GLU A 244 -19.53 7.95 -18.88
CA GLU A 244 -19.58 8.88 -20.00
C GLU A 244 -18.39 8.70 -20.96
N ALA A 245 -17.22 8.31 -20.46
CA ALA A 245 -16.03 8.05 -21.25
C ALA A 245 -16.02 6.66 -21.94
N LYS A 246 -16.88 5.71 -21.51
CA LYS A 246 -16.95 4.35 -22.08
C LYS A 246 -16.96 4.31 -23.62
N PRO A 247 -17.73 5.16 -24.34
CA PRO A 247 -17.72 5.15 -25.80
C PRO A 247 -16.36 5.46 -26.42
N ALA A 248 -15.56 6.34 -25.81
CA ALA A 248 -14.21 6.65 -26.30
C ALA A 248 -13.27 5.46 -26.11
N PHE A 249 -13.34 4.81 -24.95
CA PHE A 249 -12.57 3.59 -24.67
C PHE A 249 -12.96 2.44 -25.63
N LEU A 250 -14.26 2.26 -25.91
CA LEU A 250 -14.72 1.27 -26.89
C LEU A 250 -14.22 1.57 -28.31
N ARG A 251 -14.11 2.85 -28.73
CA ARG A 251 -13.50 3.19 -30.02
C ARG A 251 -12.03 2.79 -30.07
N TYR A 252 -11.28 3.01 -28.99
CA TYR A 252 -9.90 2.55 -28.89
C TYR A 252 -9.79 1.03 -29.01
N LEU A 253 -10.58 0.27 -28.24
CA LEU A 253 -10.56 -1.20 -28.29
C LEU A 253 -10.93 -1.76 -29.66
N LYS A 254 -11.93 -1.16 -30.34
CA LYS A 254 -12.28 -1.52 -31.72
C LYS A 254 -11.12 -1.24 -32.68
N LYS A 255 -10.47 -0.09 -32.56
CA LYS A 255 -9.33 0.24 -33.41
C LYS A 255 -8.15 -0.69 -33.16
N LYS A 256 -7.91 -1.06 -31.91
CA LYS A 256 -6.89 -2.05 -31.54
C LYS A 256 -7.19 -3.43 -32.15
N ALA A 257 -8.47 -3.86 -32.16
CA ALA A 257 -8.88 -5.10 -32.82
C ALA A 257 -8.56 -5.09 -34.33
N GLU A 258 -8.85 -3.98 -35.01
CA GLU A 258 -8.50 -3.80 -36.43
C GLU A 258 -6.98 -3.90 -36.67
N ILE A 259 -6.16 -3.25 -35.82
CA ILE A 259 -4.69 -3.27 -35.94
C ILE A 259 -4.13 -4.67 -35.71
N LEU A 260 -4.67 -5.40 -34.72
CA LEU A 260 -4.26 -6.77 -34.40
C LEU A 260 -4.84 -7.81 -35.38
N GLY A 261 -5.71 -7.40 -36.30
CA GLY A 261 -6.32 -8.29 -37.29
C GLY A 261 -7.32 -9.29 -36.70
N VAL A 262 -7.97 -8.96 -35.58
CA VAL A 262 -8.97 -9.81 -34.91
C VAL A 262 -10.36 -9.19 -35.00
N GLU A 263 -11.41 -10.02 -35.10
CA GLU A 263 -12.79 -9.53 -35.17
C GLU A 263 -13.21 -8.79 -33.87
N LYS A 264 -12.82 -9.36 -32.73
CA LYS A 264 -13.05 -8.82 -31.38
C LYS A 264 -11.86 -9.15 -30.51
N LEU A 265 -11.49 -8.22 -29.63
CA LEU A 265 -10.48 -8.48 -28.61
C LEU A 265 -10.99 -9.53 -27.62
N SER A 266 -10.15 -10.50 -27.32
CA SER A 266 -10.27 -11.34 -26.13
C SER A 266 -9.45 -10.74 -24.97
N TRP A 267 -9.52 -11.32 -23.77
CA TRP A 267 -8.72 -10.88 -22.61
C TRP A 267 -7.22 -10.79 -22.92
N VAL A 268 -6.70 -11.73 -23.71
CA VAL A 268 -5.27 -11.76 -24.09
C VAL A 268 -4.89 -10.71 -25.13
N ASP A 269 -5.86 -10.01 -25.72
CA ASP A 269 -5.60 -9.00 -26.75
C ASP A 269 -5.70 -7.56 -26.18
N VAL A 270 -6.23 -7.36 -24.97
CA VAL A 270 -6.44 -6.03 -24.37
C VAL A 270 -5.11 -5.34 -24.06
N GLU A 271 -4.15 -6.06 -23.48
CA GLU A 271 -2.81 -5.53 -23.12
C GLU A 271 -1.74 -5.81 -24.18
N ALA A 272 -2.09 -6.55 -25.25
CA ALA A 272 -1.15 -6.90 -26.31
C ALA A 272 -0.52 -5.64 -26.94
N PRO A 273 0.79 -5.62 -27.20
CA PRO A 273 1.44 -4.50 -27.86
C PRO A 273 0.93 -4.36 -29.29
N ILE A 274 0.77 -3.11 -29.75
CA ILE A 274 0.36 -2.78 -31.12
C ILE A 274 1.55 -2.41 -32.02
N CYS A 275 2.72 -2.23 -31.43
CA CYS A 275 3.97 -1.91 -32.10
C CYS A 275 5.12 -2.61 -31.39
N GLU A 276 6.22 -2.83 -32.11
CA GLU A 276 7.49 -3.21 -31.50
C GLU A 276 7.99 -2.04 -30.65
N MET A 277 8.57 -2.36 -29.49
CA MET A 277 9.21 -1.38 -28.61
C MET A 277 10.71 -1.61 -28.66
N ASP A 278 11.47 -0.54 -28.91
CA ASP A 278 12.92 -0.59 -28.85
C ASP A 278 13.39 -0.73 -27.39
N GLU A 279 14.44 -1.51 -27.17
CA GLU A 279 15.13 -1.55 -25.89
C GLU A 279 15.90 -0.23 -25.66
N VAL A 280 15.74 0.36 -24.48
CA VAL A 280 16.42 1.59 -24.08
C VAL A 280 17.46 1.24 -23.01
N SER A 281 18.71 1.66 -23.21
CA SER A 281 19.75 1.44 -22.20
C SER A 281 19.44 2.23 -20.93
N TRP A 282 19.96 1.78 -19.79
CA TRP A 282 19.81 2.48 -18.52
C TRP A 282 20.28 3.95 -18.61
N GLU A 283 21.43 4.17 -19.26
CA GLU A 283 22.02 5.49 -19.45
C GLU A 283 21.11 6.37 -20.31
N GLN A 284 20.59 5.83 -21.41
CA GLN A 284 19.66 6.54 -22.30
C GLN A 284 18.35 6.90 -21.58
N ALA A 285 17.84 5.98 -20.75
CA ALA A 285 16.64 6.23 -19.94
C ALA A 285 16.90 7.36 -18.93
N CYS A 286 18.03 7.33 -18.23
CA CYS A 286 18.45 8.38 -17.30
C CYS A 286 18.55 9.74 -17.99
N GLU A 287 19.26 9.82 -19.11
CA GLU A 287 19.42 11.05 -19.90
C GLU A 287 18.06 11.60 -20.35
N THR A 288 17.20 10.73 -20.87
CA THR A 288 15.84 11.10 -21.31
C THR A 288 15.03 11.66 -20.15
N ILE A 289 15.03 11.01 -18.98
CA ILE A 289 14.29 11.48 -17.80
C ILE A 289 14.80 12.87 -17.37
N LEU A 290 16.12 13.07 -17.30
CA LEU A 290 16.70 14.35 -16.91
C LEU A 290 16.34 15.47 -17.90
N GLU A 291 16.36 15.17 -19.20
CA GLU A 291 15.98 16.13 -20.24
C GLU A 291 14.49 16.50 -20.13
N GLN A 292 13.59 15.52 -20.03
CA GLN A 292 12.15 15.76 -19.96
C GLN A 292 11.76 16.47 -18.66
N PHE A 293 12.38 16.10 -17.53
CA PHE A 293 12.18 16.82 -16.27
C PHE A 293 12.70 18.25 -16.35
N GLY A 294 13.80 18.48 -17.06
CA GLY A 294 14.38 19.81 -17.29
C GLY A 294 13.45 20.70 -18.09
N LYS A 295 12.83 20.16 -19.15
CA LYS A 295 11.79 20.86 -19.94
C LYS A 295 10.60 21.28 -19.11
N PHE A 296 10.20 20.47 -18.13
CA PHE A 296 9.11 20.81 -17.21
C PHE A 296 9.54 21.82 -16.14
N HIS A 297 10.60 21.53 -15.39
CA HIS A 297 11.12 22.41 -14.34
C HIS A 297 12.56 22.03 -13.93
N PRO A 298 13.55 22.97 -13.97
CA PRO A 298 14.97 22.68 -13.66
C PRO A 298 15.23 21.98 -12.32
N ARG A 299 14.56 22.39 -11.24
CA ARG A 299 14.66 21.71 -9.93
C ARG A 299 14.29 20.22 -9.94
N LYS A 300 13.37 19.76 -10.81
CA LYS A 300 13.03 18.33 -10.92
C LYS A 300 14.19 17.54 -11.54
N ALA A 301 14.79 18.07 -12.60
CA ALA A 301 15.98 17.46 -13.19
C ALA A 301 17.15 17.44 -12.19
N ALA A 302 17.37 18.52 -11.45
CA ALA A 302 18.41 18.57 -10.41
C ALA A 302 18.17 17.53 -9.30
N PHE A 303 16.92 17.35 -8.87
CA PHE A 303 16.56 16.34 -7.88
C PHE A 303 16.77 14.91 -8.41
N ALA A 304 16.27 14.60 -9.61
CA ALA A 304 16.47 13.29 -10.23
C ALA A 304 17.95 12.99 -10.47
N LYS A 305 18.73 13.98 -10.91
CA LYS A 305 20.19 13.86 -11.07
C LYS A 305 20.85 13.51 -9.74
N ARG A 306 20.49 14.23 -8.67
CA ARG A 306 20.99 13.94 -7.33
C ARG A 306 20.63 12.51 -6.89
N ALA A 307 19.41 12.05 -7.14
CA ALA A 307 18.98 10.69 -6.80
C ALA A 307 19.82 9.63 -7.53
N LEU A 308 20.10 9.82 -8.82
CA LEU A 308 20.96 8.94 -9.61
C LEU A 308 22.42 8.98 -9.10
N GLU A 309 22.98 10.16 -8.88
CA GLU A 309 24.37 10.34 -8.41
C GLU A 309 24.60 9.79 -6.99
N ASN A 310 23.57 9.80 -6.14
CA ASN A 310 23.65 9.30 -4.77
C ASN A 310 23.15 7.84 -4.63
N MET A 311 22.95 7.12 -5.74
CA MET A 311 22.51 5.73 -5.75
C MET A 311 21.22 5.50 -4.94
N TRP A 312 20.19 6.30 -5.21
CA TRP A 312 18.86 6.10 -4.62
C TRP A 312 17.98 5.14 -5.44
N VAL A 313 18.45 4.72 -6.61
CA VAL A 313 17.69 3.88 -7.54
C VAL A 313 18.37 2.52 -7.67
N GLU A 314 17.58 1.47 -7.45
CA GLU A 314 17.92 0.10 -7.83
C GLU A 314 17.38 -0.15 -9.26
N ALA A 315 18.24 -0.62 -10.16
CA ALA A 315 17.94 -0.85 -11.57
C ALA A 315 18.50 -2.17 -12.08
#